data_AF-A0A9R0JJ36-F1
#
_entry.id   AF-A0A9R0JJ36-F1
#
_cell.length_a   1.000
_cell.length_b   1.000
_cell.length_c   1.000
_cell.angle_alpha   90.00
_cell.angle_beta   90.00
_cell.angle_gamma   90.00
#
_symmetry.space_group_name_H-M   'P 1'
#
loop_
_entity.id
_entity.type
_entity.pdbx_description
1 polymer ?
#
loop_
_entity_poly.entity_id
_entity_poly.type
_entity_poly.pdbx_seq_one_letter_code
_entity_poly.pdbx_strand_id
1 'polypeptide(L)'
;MQHLCSGFFPSCDELVEHGASVGETPAAVVRKCKYTTAMLSDPSAAILVAFDKARVLEEICNGKGYIDMSTVDADTSVKISEGLDNLCAWKIQVD
;
A
#
# COMPACT_ATOMS: atom_id res chain seq x y z
N MET A 1 -2.69 -15.76 -2.11
CA MET A 1 -1.22 -15.60 -2.06
C MET A 1 -0.96 -14.27 -1.35
N GLN A 2 -0.44 -14.31 -0.14
CA GLN A 2 -0.18 -13.12 0.67
C GLN A 2 1.24 -12.63 0.33
N HIS A 3 1.36 -11.38 -0.10
CA HIS A 3 2.66 -10.75 -0.37
C HIS A 3 2.95 -9.69 0.71
N LEU A 4 4.18 -9.67 1.20
CA LEU A 4 4.62 -8.73 2.25
C LEU A 4 5.82 -7.90 1.77
N CYS A 5 5.90 -6.65 2.22
CA CYS A 5 7.07 -5.79 2.11
C CYS A 5 7.36 -5.21 3.49
N SER A 6 8.58 -5.40 4.02
CA SER A 6 9.05 -4.76 5.25
C SER A 6 10.02 -3.63 4.91
N GLY A 7 9.76 -2.42 5.43
CA GLY A 7 10.63 -1.24 5.22
C GLY A 7 11.98 -1.29 5.96
N PHE A 8 12.21 -2.31 6.79
CA PHE A 8 13.47 -2.56 7.49
C PHE A 8 13.78 -4.06 7.46
N PHE A 9 14.97 -4.42 6.99
CA PHE A 9 15.54 -5.78 7.14
C PHE A 9 15.70 -6.03 8.66
N PRO A 10 15.22 -7.15 9.27
CA PRO A 10 15.08 -8.51 8.71
C PRO A 10 13.71 -9.22 9.00
N SER A 11 12.58 -8.51 9.05
CA SER A 11 11.37 -9.04 9.73
C SER A 11 10.44 -9.98 8.92
N CYS A 12 10.90 -10.64 7.86
CA CYS A 12 10.02 -11.43 6.97
C CYS A 12 10.16 -12.95 7.09
N ASP A 13 11.20 -13.48 7.74
CA ASP A 13 11.57 -14.89 7.66
C ASP A 13 10.46 -15.83 8.16
N GLU A 14 9.85 -15.54 9.31
CA GLU A 14 8.74 -16.32 9.88
C GLU A 14 7.54 -16.40 8.91
N LEU A 15 7.20 -15.28 8.26
CA LEU A 15 6.08 -15.23 7.32
C LEU A 15 6.39 -16.04 6.06
N VAL A 16 7.64 -16.03 5.60
CA VAL A 16 8.10 -16.83 4.47
C VAL A 16 8.07 -18.33 4.81
N GLU A 17 8.46 -18.72 6.02
CA GLU A 17 8.33 -20.10 6.52
C GLU A 17 6.87 -20.58 6.48
N HIS A 18 5.92 -19.69 6.72
CA HIS A 18 4.49 -19.96 6.60
C HIS A 18 3.92 -19.79 5.18
N GLY A 19 4.76 -19.58 4.17
CA GLY A 19 4.38 -19.58 2.75
C GLY A 19 4.05 -18.20 2.17
N ALA A 20 4.38 -17.11 2.85
CA ALA A 20 4.30 -15.77 2.28
C ALA A 20 5.38 -15.55 1.22
N SER A 21 5.13 -14.62 0.31
CA SER A 21 6.09 -14.20 -0.70
C SER A 21 6.53 -12.76 -0.46
N VAL A 22 7.83 -12.49 -0.56
CA VAL A 22 8.38 -11.15 -0.29
C VAL A 22 8.32 -10.27 -1.55
N GLY A 23 7.94 -9.01 -1.38
CA GLY A 23 8.14 -7.94 -2.33
C GLY A 23 9.19 -6.96 -1.79
N GLU A 24 10.13 -6.56 -2.64
CA GLU A 24 11.24 -5.66 -2.25
C GLU A 24 10.77 -4.23 -1.97
N THR A 25 9.60 -3.84 -2.50
CA THR A 25 9.02 -2.51 -2.33
C THR A 25 7.50 -2.57 -2.17
N PRO A 26 6.87 -1.54 -1.56
CA PRO A 26 5.40 -1.44 -1.49
C PRO A 26 4.73 -1.50 -2.87
N ALA A 27 5.29 -0.82 -3.87
CA ALA A 27 4.85 -0.90 -5.27
C ALA A 27 4.84 -2.35 -5.81
N ALA A 28 5.91 -3.12 -5.55
CA ALA A 28 6.01 -4.49 -6.03
C ALA A 28 4.94 -5.42 -5.41
N VAL A 29 4.57 -5.17 -4.14
CA VAL A 29 3.47 -5.87 -3.47
C VAL A 29 2.14 -5.50 -4.12
N VAL A 30 1.85 -4.19 -4.28
CA VAL A 30 0.61 -3.71 -4.90
C VAL A 30 0.45 -4.21 -6.32
N ARG A 31 1.52 -4.26 -7.12
CA ARG A 31 1.46 -4.81 -8.49
C ARG A 31 1.02 -6.27 -8.53
N LYS A 32 1.50 -7.10 -7.60
CA LYS A 32 1.17 -8.54 -7.52
C LYS A 32 -0.18 -8.81 -6.86
N CYS A 33 -0.61 -7.96 -5.93
CA CYS A 33 -1.84 -8.13 -5.17
C CYS A 33 -3.05 -7.45 -5.82
N LYS A 34 -4.24 -8.03 -5.64
CA LYS A 34 -5.51 -7.33 -5.89
C LYS A 34 -5.89 -6.44 -4.71
N TYR A 35 -5.62 -6.90 -3.49
CA TYR A 35 -5.87 -6.17 -2.26
C TYR A 35 -4.59 -6.16 -1.44
N THR A 36 -4.18 -4.98 -0.99
CA THR A 36 -2.98 -4.78 -0.18
C THR A 36 -3.40 -4.17 1.15
N THR A 37 -3.02 -4.81 2.25
CA THR A 37 -3.20 -4.30 3.61
C THR A 37 -1.88 -3.71 4.10
N ALA A 38 -1.91 -2.49 4.64
CA ALA A 38 -0.77 -1.86 5.28
C ALA A 38 -1.01 -1.76 6.79
N MET A 39 0.04 -2.07 7.56
CA MET A 39 0.07 -1.90 9.01
C MET A 39 1.42 -1.32 9.39
N LEU A 40 1.44 -0.03 9.72
CA LEU A 40 2.65 0.77 9.87
C LEU A 40 2.72 1.37 11.28
N SER A 41 3.94 1.74 11.70
CA SER A 41 4.24 2.17 13.06
C SER A 41 3.58 3.49 13.45
N ASP A 42 3.48 4.42 12.50
CA ASP A 42 3.09 5.80 12.75
C ASP A 42 2.58 6.49 11.46
N PRO A 43 1.92 7.66 11.59
CA PRO A 43 1.41 8.43 10.45
C PRO A 43 2.47 8.83 9.43
N SER A 44 3.72 9.09 9.86
CA SER A 44 4.79 9.47 8.93
C SER A 44 5.20 8.30 8.07
N ALA A 45 5.29 7.10 8.66
CA ALA A 45 5.51 5.86 7.92
C ALA A 45 4.37 5.58 6.92
N ALA A 46 3.10 5.82 7.31
CA ALA A 46 1.95 5.67 6.42
C ALA A 46 2.02 6.60 5.21
N ILE A 47 2.33 7.87 5.43
CA ILE A 47 2.54 8.84 4.36
C ILE A 47 3.74 8.45 3.50
N LEU A 48 4.85 7.98 4.08
CA LEU A 48 6.02 7.56 3.30
C LEU A 48 5.71 6.34 2.43
N VAL A 49 5.03 5.32 2.94
CA VAL A 49 4.70 4.11 2.16
C VAL A 49 3.70 4.41 1.03
N ALA A 50 2.69 5.24 1.30
CA ALA A 50 1.74 5.68 0.29
C ALA A 50 2.40 6.62 -0.72
N PHE A 51 3.19 7.58 -0.23
CA PHE A 51 3.77 8.70 -0.94
C PHE A 51 5.32 8.71 -0.94
N ASP A 52 6.05 7.61 -1.18
CA ASP A 52 7.49 7.64 -1.51
C ASP A 52 7.87 6.86 -2.79
N LYS A 53 8.78 7.39 -3.63
CA LYS A 53 9.08 7.11 -5.08
C LYS A 53 9.00 5.66 -5.63
N ALA A 54 8.83 4.63 -4.81
CA ALA A 54 8.43 3.27 -5.19
C ALA A 54 7.03 2.95 -4.61
N ARG A 55 6.02 3.75 -5.00
CA ARG A 55 4.76 3.93 -4.28
C ARG A 55 3.73 2.84 -4.54
N VAL A 56 2.85 2.67 -3.56
CA VAL A 56 1.50 2.14 -3.76
C VAL A 56 0.79 2.89 -4.90
N LEU A 57 0.90 4.21 -4.89
CA LEU A 57 0.23 5.14 -5.80
C LEU A 57 0.50 4.92 -7.30
N GLU A 58 1.66 4.37 -7.67
CA GLU A 58 1.99 4.11 -9.08
C GLU A 58 1.29 2.86 -9.62
N GLU A 59 0.88 1.96 -8.74
CA GLU A 59 0.43 0.60 -9.09
C GLU A 59 -1.00 0.31 -8.62
N ILE A 60 -1.63 1.19 -7.84
CA ILE A 60 -2.93 0.95 -7.18
C ILE A 60 -4.14 1.07 -8.13
N CYS A 61 -3.95 1.56 -9.35
CA CYS A 61 -5.04 1.71 -10.29
C CYS A 61 -5.47 0.38 -10.91
N ASN A 62 -6.64 0.40 -11.57
CA ASN A 62 -7.23 -0.77 -12.26
C ASN A 62 -7.87 -1.83 -11.33
N GLY A 63 -8.69 -1.39 -10.37
CA GLY A 63 -9.51 -2.29 -9.54
C GLY A 63 -8.76 -2.99 -8.41
N LYS A 64 -7.62 -2.43 -7.99
CA LYS A 64 -6.91 -2.85 -6.78
C LYS A 64 -7.39 -2.07 -5.57
N GLY A 65 -7.36 -2.70 -4.40
CA GLY A 65 -7.72 -2.08 -3.13
C GLY A 65 -6.52 -1.90 -2.22
N TYR A 66 -6.45 -0.75 -1.55
CA TYR A 66 -5.49 -0.47 -0.48
C TYR A 66 -6.25 -0.28 0.83
N ILE A 67 -5.84 -1.01 1.86
CA ILE A 67 -6.46 -0.97 3.19
C ILE A 67 -5.37 -0.59 4.17
N ASP A 68 -5.41 0.65 4.68
CA ASP A 68 -4.52 1.09 5.75
C ASP A 68 -5.18 0.80 7.11
N MET A 69 -4.55 -0.06 7.91
CA MET A 69 -4.99 -0.38 9.27
C MET A 69 -4.07 0.25 10.32
N SER A 70 -3.16 1.12 9.91
CA SER A 70 -2.27 1.82 10.82
C SER A 70 -3.07 2.76 11.72
N THR A 71 -2.63 2.91 12.97
CA THR A 71 -3.25 3.88 13.90
C THR A 71 -2.81 5.29 13.51
N VAL A 72 -3.60 5.95 12.67
CA VAL A 72 -3.36 7.31 12.20
C VAL A 72 -4.50 8.26 12.55
N ASP A 73 -4.24 9.56 12.50
CA ASP A 73 -5.27 10.58 12.62
C ASP A 73 -6.13 10.67 11.34
N ALA A 74 -7.30 11.32 11.47
CA ALA A 74 -8.25 11.45 10.38
C ALA A 74 -7.66 12.18 9.17
N ASP A 75 -6.87 13.24 9.38
CA ASP A 75 -6.32 14.04 8.28
C ASP A 75 -5.32 13.23 7.47
N THR A 76 -4.48 12.41 8.14
CA THR A 76 -3.59 11.46 7.48
C THR A 76 -4.36 10.45 6.65
N SER A 77 -5.45 9.88 7.19
CA SER A 77 -6.27 8.90 6.47
C SER A 77 -6.95 9.48 5.22
N VAL A 78 -7.52 10.70 5.33
CA VAL A 78 -8.15 11.43 4.22
C VAL A 78 -7.11 11.74 3.15
N LYS A 79 -5.93 12.24 3.56
CA LYS A 79 -4.84 12.54 2.63
C LYS A 79 -4.41 11.32 1.84
N ILE A 80 -4.29 10.15 2.47
CA ILE A 80 -3.97 8.90 1.78
C ILE A 80 -5.08 8.53 0.79
N SER A 81 -6.35 8.60 1.19
CA SER A 81 -7.50 8.34 0.30
C SER A 81 -7.49 9.24 -0.92
N GLU A 82 -7.39 10.56 -0.72
CA GLU A 82 -7.34 11.54 -1.80
C GLU A 82 -6.14 11.31 -2.71
N GLY A 83 -4.99 10.96 -2.15
CA GLY A 83 -3.80 10.60 -2.92
C GLY A 83 -4.07 9.45 -3.88
N LEU A 84 -4.68 8.37 -3.38
CA LEU A 84 -5.01 7.16 -4.15
C LEU A 84 -6.07 7.46 -5.22
N ASP A 85 -7.12 8.20 -4.87
CA ASP A 85 -8.22 8.53 -5.78
C ASP A 85 -7.78 9.49 -6.91
N ASN A 86 -6.95 10.49 -6.60
CA ASN A 86 -6.52 11.47 -7.60
C ASN A 86 -5.62 10.88 -8.69
N LEU A 87 -4.95 9.76 -8.41
CA LEU A 87 -4.06 9.09 -9.36
C LEU A 87 -4.80 8.07 -10.22
N CYS A 88 -5.75 7.37 -9.62
CA CYS A 88 -6.65 6.50 -10.35
C CYS A 88 -7.78 7.35 -10.87
N ALA A 89 -7.50 8.08 -11.95
CA ALA A 89 -8.48 8.87 -12.67
C ALA A 89 -9.75 8.05 -12.93
N TRP A 90 -10.70 8.10 -12.00
CA TRP A 90 -12.08 7.78 -12.25
C TRP A 90 -12.60 8.93 -13.12
N LYS A 91 -12.21 8.93 -14.40
CA LYS A 91 -13.04 9.53 -15.43
C LYS A 91 -14.31 8.68 -15.44
N ILE A 92 -15.23 8.98 -14.54
CA ILE A 92 -16.64 8.80 -14.84
C ILE A 92 -16.87 9.77 -16.00
N GLN A 93 -16.65 9.31 -17.23
CA GLN A 93 -17.38 9.89 -18.34
C GLN A 93 -18.83 9.57 -18.04
N VAL A 94 -19.56 10.57 -17.55
CA VAL A 94 -21.01 10.58 -17.65
C VAL A 94 -21.25 10.83 -19.14
N ASP A 95 -21.48 9.74 -19.88
CA ASP A 95 -22.12 9.77 -21.19
C ASP A 95 -23.62 10.10 -21.07
#